data_AF-A0A7S3GSU1-F1
#
_entry.id   AF-A0A7S3GSU1-F1
#
_cell.length_a   1.000
_cell.length_b   1.000
_cell.length_c   1.000
_cell.angle_alpha   90.00
_cell.angle_beta   90.00
_cell.angle_gamma   90.00
#
_symmetry.space_group_name_H-M   'P 1'
#
loop_
_entity.id
_entity.type
_entity.pdbx_description
1 polymer ?
#
loop_
_entity_poly.entity_id
_entity_poly.type
_entity_poly.pdbx_seq_one_letter_code
_entity_poly.pdbx_strand_id
1 'polypeptide(L)'
;DDLSDDEESKSAKSEAFSEKSEEQIVAADDGELPDGIVEEEEDPNMDPVERITKRALRMCDLTYDRAFAIDNCNLGRKLGEYAMARLFEIFVDRVFKDTDEWFSYIFAPVNREDLCQNLVDYLLQRLGGEPYYSKNRGVPALVLAHMHIALTPQVAERWMDHFEEALYDMHEEITEGDKDMIKDHMRFQAYFLVAAQLLQKEHSAKGVQFLD
;
A
#
# COMPACT_ATOMS: atom_id res chain seq x y z
N ASP A 1 43.58 14.71 7.47
CA ASP A 1 42.59 15.18 8.45
C ASP A 1 41.64 16.14 7.77
N ASP A 2 40.55 15.62 7.20
CA ASP A 2 39.41 16.45 6.80
C ASP A 2 38.16 15.57 6.56
N LEU A 3 37.75 14.82 7.58
CA LEU A 3 36.55 13.95 7.53
C LEU A 3 35.61 14.19 8.73
N SER A 4 35.78 15.28 9.48
CA SER A 4 34.97 15.57 10.68
C SER A 4 33.73 16.42 10.40
N ASP A 5 33.69 17.17 9.29
CA ASP A 5 32.73 18.27 9.16
C ASP A 5 31.41 17.87 8.46
N ASP A 6 31.34 16.67 7.89
CA ASP A 6 30.15 16.19 7.14
C ASP A 6 29.10 15.49 8.02
N GLU A 7 29.46 14.97 9.19
CA GLU A 7 28.51 14.26 10.08
C GLU A 7 27.72 15.24 10.96
N GLU A 8 28.34 16.33 11.41
CA GLU A 8 27.69 17.36 12.25
C GLU A 8 26.64 18.16 11.45
N SER A 9 26.88 18.35 10.14
CA SER A 9 25.97 18.99 9.19
C SER A 9 24.72 18.14 8.88
N LYS A 10 24.85 16.80 8.89
CA LYS A 10 23.70 15.88 8.68
C LYS A 10 22.83 15.77 9.92
N SER A 11 23.44 15.70 11.11
CA SER A 11 22.71 15.64 12.38
C SER A 11 21.93 16.93 12.66
N ALA A 12 22.53 18.09 12.40
CA ALA A 12 21.86 19.37 12.57
C ALA A 12 20.69 19.57 11.58
N LYS A 13 20.77 18.98 10.37
CA LYS A 13 19.67 18.99 9.40
C LYS A 13 18.55 18.02 9.76
N SER A 14 18.83 16.89 10.41
CA SER A 14 17.80 15.95 10.85
C SER A 14 17.00 16.47 12.04
N GLU A 15 17.66 17.12 13.01
CA GLU A 15 16.99 17.69 14.19
C GLU A 15 16.14 18.92 13.82
N ALA A 16 16.65 19.80 12.95
CA ALA A 16 15.90 20.95 12.44
C ALA A 16 14.70 20.56 11.55
N PHE A 17 14.71 19.36 10.95
CA PHE A 17 13.57 18.81 10.18
C PHE A 17 12.52 18.19 11.10
N SER A 18 12.94 17.54 12.20
CA SER A 18 12.03 17.05 13.24
C SER A 18 11.20 18.18 13.84
N GLU A 19 11.82 19.30 14.23
CA GLU A 19 11.10 20.43 14.84
C GLU A 19 10.21 21.17 13.83
N LYS A 20 10.63 21.31 12.56
CA LYS A 20 9.80 21.95 11.52
C LYS A 20 8.63 21.09 11.05
N SER A 21 8.78 19.77 11.06
CA SER A 21 7.66 18.86 10.76
C SER A 21 6.61 18.90 11.87
N GLU A 22 7.00 19.06 13.13
CA GLU A 22 6.05 19.18 14.25
C GLU A 22 5.27 20.51 14.26
N GLU A 23 5.91 21.64 13.90
CA GLU A 23 5.24 22.96 13.88
C GLU A 23 4.30 23.18 12.68
N GLN A 24 4.37 22.37 11.63
CA GLN A 24 3.50 22.52 10.43
C GLN A 24 2.32 21.55 10.37
N ILE A 25 2.13 20.69 11.38
CA ILE A 25 1.02 19.72 11.47
C ILE A 25 -0.22 20.31 12.16
N VAL A 26 -0.17 21.53 12.69
CA VAL A 26 -1.30 22.17 13.38
C VAL A 26 -2.18 22.98 12.41
N ALA A 27 -2.78 22.31 11.42
CA ALA A 27 -3.99 22.76 10.71
C ALA A 27 -4.53 21.63 9.81
N ALA A 28 -4.73 20.44 10.36
CA ALA A 28 -5.58 19.45 9.72
C ALA A 28 -6.99 19.62 10.29
N ASP A 29 -7.82 20.25 9.47
CA ASP A 29 -9.27 20.31 9.49
C ASP A 29 -9.90 19.18 10.32
N ASP A 30 -10.65 19.57 11.34
CA ASP A 30 -11.36 18.72 12.27
C ASP A 30 -12.37 17.91 11.45
N GLY A 31 -11.96 16.70 11.04
CA GLY A 31 -12.72 15.84 10.15
C GLY A 31 -14.08 15.47 10.76
N GLU A 32 -15.08 16.33 10.54
CA GLU A 32 -16.48 15.98 10.68
C GLU A 32 -16.76 14.92 9.61
N LEU A 33 -16.88 13.68 10.09
CA LEU A 33 -17.40 12.57 9.31
C LEU A 33 -18.78 12.97 8.77
N PRO A 34 -19.09 12.67 7.50
CA PRO A 34 -20.40 13.01 6.94
C PRO A 34 -21.52 12.38 7.76
N ASP A 35 -22.54 13.20 8.06
CA ASP A 35 -23.75 12.84 8.81
C ASP A 35 -24.31 11.49 8.34
N GLY A 36 -24.27 10.47 9.21
CA GLY A 36 -24.95 9.19 9.01
C GLY A 36 -24.12 7.91 9.12
N ILE A 37 -22.81 7.98 9.34
CA ILE A 37 -22.03 6.79 9.71
C ILE A 37 -22.21 6.56 11.21
N VAL A 38 -23.04 5.58 11.57
CA VAL A 38 -23.08 5.06 12.95
C VAL A 38 -21.68 4.52 13.25
N GLU A 39 -21.00 5.09 14.25
CA GLU A 39 -19.83 4.44 14.83
C GLU A 39 -20.30 3.11 15.42
N GLU A 40 -20.23 2.03 14.62
CA GLU A 40 -20.48 0.69 15.12
C GLU A 40 -19.46 0.43 16.23
N GLU A 41 -19.93 0.23 17.46
CA GLU A 41 -19.07 -0.16 18.59
C GLU A 41 -18.24 -1.38 18.15
N GLU A 42 -16.92 -1.20 18.04
CA GLU A 42 -16.06 -2.25 17.56
C GLU A 42 -16.04 -3.41 18.56
N ASP A 43 -16.46 -4.60 18.12
CA ASP A 43 -16.40 -5.81 18.93
C ASP A 43 -14.93 -6.06 19.38
N PRO A 44 -14.64 -6.02 20.69
CA PRO A 44 -13.29 -6.23 21.20
C PRO A 44 -12.76 -7.64 20.91
N ASN A 45 -13.61 -8.61 20.59
CA ASN A 45 -13.21 -9.99 20.27
C ASN A 45 -13.09 -10.26 18.77
N MET A 46 -13.31 -9.26 17.91
CA MET A 46 -13.16 -9.41 16.46
C MET A 46 -11.70 -9.76 16.11
N ASP A 47 -11.55 -10.76 15.24
CA ASP A 47 -10.25 -11.17 14.70
C ASP A 47 -9.49 -9.95 14.14
N PRO A 48 -8.18 -9.80 14.43
CA PRO A 48 -7.41 -8.64 13.99
C PRO A 48 -7.44 -8.41 12.47
N VAL A 49 -7.40 -9.48 11.66
CA VAL A 49 -7.44 -9.37 10.21
C VAL A 49 -8.83 -8.95 9.74
N GLU A 50 -9.89 -9.47 10.36
CA GLU A 50 -11.25 -9.02 10.07
C GLU A 50 -11.45 -7.54 10.40
N ARG A 51 -10.91 -7.07 11.52
CA ARG A 51 -10.96 -5.66 11.93
C ARG A 51 -10.26 -4.75 10.91
N ILE A 52 -9.04 -5.11 10.50
CA ILE A 52 -8.29 -4.38 9.48
C ILE A 52 -9.06 -4.38 8.16
N THR A 53 -9.61 -5.53 7.77
CA THR A 53 -10.39 -5.70 6.53
C THR A 53 -11.60 -4.77 6.52
N LYS A 54 -12.41 -4.76 7.58
CA LYS A 54 -13.58 -3.88 7.69
C LYS A 54 -13.18 -2.40 7.65
N ARG A 55 -12.11 -2.03 8.35
CA ARG A 55 -11.59 -0.65 8.33
C ARG A 55 -11.14 -0.26 6.93
N ALA A 56 -10.39 -1.12 6.24
CA ALA A 56 -9.92 -0.89 4.88
C ALA A 56 -11.07 -0.71 3.88
N LEU A 57 -12.06 -1.61 3.90
CA LEU A 57 -13.23 -1.53 3.03
C LEU A 57 -14.00 -0.22 3.20
N ARG A 58 -14.16 0.26 4.45
CA ARG A 58 -14.77 1.58 4.72
C ARG A 58 -13.92 2.73 4.16
N MET A 59 -12.60 2.66 4.31
CA MET A 59 -11.69 3.73 3.87
C MET A 59 -11.58 3.84 2.35
N CYS A 60 -11.66 2.71 1.62
CA CYS A 60 -11.54 2.71 0.17
C CYS A 60 -12.89 2.69 -0.58
N ASP A 61 -14.01 2.77 0.13
CA ASP A 61 -15.38 2.71 -0.41
C ASP A 61 -15.63 1.49 -1.32
N LEU A 62 -15.21 0.31 -0.84
CA LEU A 62 -15.44 -0.96 -1.53
C LEU A 62 -16.28 -1.91 -0.68
N THR A 63 -17.12 -2.69 -1.37
CA THR A 63 -17.73 -3.87 -0.76
C THR A 63 -16.75 -5.03 -0.74
N TYR A 64 -16.97 -5.98 0.17
CA TYR A 64 -16.19 -7.23 0.20
C TYR A 64 -16.24 -7.96 -1.16
N ASP A 65 -17.44 -8.09 -1.75
CA ASP A 65 -17.62 -8.78 -3.03
C ASP A 65 -16.80 -8.16 -4.16
N ARG A 66 -16.65 -6.83 -4.18
CA ARG A 66 -15.81 -6.14 -5.16
C ARG A 66 -14.33 -6.33 -4.90
N ALA A 67 -13.89 -6.11 -3.66
CA ALA A 67 -12.49 -6.24 -3.26
C ALA A 67 -11.92 -7.66 -3.48
N PHE A 68 -12.78 -8.68 -3.40
CA PHE A 68 -12.41 -10.09 -3.57
C PHE A 68 -12.99 -10.72 -4.84
N ALA A 69 -13.50 -9.92 -5.78
CA ALA A 69 -14.05 -10.42 -7.05
C ALA A 69 -13.05 -11.24 -7.86
N ILE A 70 -11.75 -10.96 -7.69
CA ILE A 70 -10.64 -11.70 -8.28
C ILE A 70 -10.64 -13.20 -7.94
N ASP A 71 -11.29 -13.62 -6.84
CA ASP A 71 -11.36 -15.04 -6.45
C ASP A 71 -12.37 -15.84 -7.27
N ASN A 72 -13.23 -15.16 -8.02
CA ASN A 72 -14.25 -15.81 -8.86
C ASN A 72 -13.69 -16.28 -10.22
N CYS A 73 -12.45 -15.94 -10.57
CA CYS A 73 -11.81 -16.40 -11.79
C CYS A 73 -10.28 -16.44 -11.68
N ASN A 74 -9.63 -17.27 -12.50
CA ASN A 74 -8.17 -17.37 -12.48
C ASN A 74 -7.55 -16.34 -13.45
N LEU A 75 -7.49 -15.07 -13.00
CA LEU A 75 -6.93 -13.97 -13.77
C LEU A 75 -5.44 -14.17 -14.06
N GLY A 76 -4.68 -14.74 -13.13
CA GLY A 76 -3.24 -14.97 -13.31
C GLY A 76 -2.96 -15.91 -14.48
N ARG A 77 -3.74 -17.00 -14.59
CA ARG A 77 -3.67 -17.92 -15.73
C ARG A 77 -4.21 -17.29 -17.02
N LYS A 78 -5.25 -16.45 -16.92
CA LYS A 78 -5.88 -15.78 -18.08
C LYS A 78 -4.93 -14.76 -18.72
N LEU A 79 -4.32 -13.90 -17.91
CA LEU A 79 -3.43 -12.83 -18.36
C LEU A 79 -2.02 -13.35 -18.67
N GLY A 80 -1.54 -14.31 -17.89
CA GLY A 80 -0.23 -14.90 -18.04
C GLY A 80 0.92 -13.98 -17.62
N GLU A 81 2.12 -14.53 -17.61
CA GLU A 81 3.32 -13.86 -17.10
C GLU A 81 3.70 -12.61 -17.89
N TYR A 82 3.54 -12.63 -19.21
CA TYR A 82 3.92 -11.51 -20.07
C TYR A 82 3.09 -10.25 -19.79
N ALA A 83 1.76 -10.37 -19.70
CA ALA A 83 0.89 -9.24 -19.43
C ALA A 83 1.13 -8.69 -18.01
N MET A 84 1.31 -9.57 -17.02
CA MET A 84 1.61 -9.17 -15.65
C MET A 84 2.97 -8.46 -15.53
N ALA A 85 4.01 -9.00 -16.16
CA ALA A 85 5.33 -8.37 -16.18
C ALA A 85 5.28 -6.99 -16.83
N ARG A 86 4.57 -6.86 -17.96
CA ARG A 86 4.42 -5.58 -18.65
C ARG A 86 3.65 -4.55 -17.81
N LEU A 87 2.54 -4.95 -17.18
CA LEU A 87 1.77 -4.07 -16.28
C LEU A 87 2.66 -3.50 -15.18
N PHE A 88 3.42 -4.37 -14.49
CA PHE A 88 4.27 -3.93 -13.39
C PHE A 88 5.50 -3.16 -13.84
N GLU A 89 6.04 -3.43 -15.03
CA GLU A 89 7.13 -2.62 -15.58
C GLU A 89 6.66 -1.17 -15.83
N ILE A 90 5.48 -0.99 -16.43
CA ILE A 90 4.87 0.34 -16.65
C ILE A 90 4.59 1.02 -15.31
N PHE A 91 3.97 0.29 -14.38
CA PHE A 91 3.63 0.80 -13.07
C PHE A 91 4.85 1.24 -12.26
N VAL A 92 5.87 0.39 -12.14
CA VAL A 92 7.10 0.70 -11.40
C VAL A 92 7.87 1.84 -12.08
N ASP A 93 7.85 1.91 -13.41
CA ASP A 93 8.39 3.06 -14.13
C ASP A 93 7.74 4.38 -13.71
N ARG A 94 6.41 4.40 -13.55
CA ARG A 94 5.68 5.59 -13.11
C ARG A 94 6.03 5.95 -11.66
N VAL A 95 6.05 4.98 -10.76
CA VAL A 95 6.46 5.17 -9.35
C VAL A 95 7.86 5.78 -9.24
N PHE A 96 8.85 5.26 -9.97
CA PHE A 96 10.23 5.75 -9.91
C PHE A 96 10.46 7.07 -10.68
N LYS A 97 9.53 7.45 -11.57
CA LYS A 97 9.57 8.74 -12.29
C LYS A 97 8.71 9.80 -11.61
N ASP A 98 8.07 9.48 -10.49
CA ASP A 98 7.28 10.43 -9.73
C ASP A 98 8.16 11.58 -9.23
N THR A 99 7.78 12.81 -9.60
CA THR A 99 8.51 14.02 -9.25
C THR A 99 8.14 14.56 -7.86
N ASP A 100 7.07 14.07 -7.25
CA ASP A 100 6.67 14.50 -5.92
C ASP A 100 7.59 13.87 -4.86
N GLU A 101 8.49 14.68 -4.30
CA GLU A 101 9.56 14.25 -3.39
C GLU A 101 9.06 13.45 -2.19
N TRP A 102 7.89 13.82 -1.64
CA TRP A 102 7.30 13.14 -0.49
C TRP A 102 6.94 11.68 -0.77
N PHE A 103 6.59 11.35 -2.02
CA PHE A 103 6.27 9.99 -2.43
C PHE A 103 7.53 9.26 -2.93
N SER A 104 8.34 9.89 -3.77
CA SER A 104 9.54 9.25 -4.34
C SER A 104 10.57 8.89 -3.28
N TYR A 105 10.67 9.64 -2.17
CA TYR A 105 11.58 9.34 -1.07
C TYR A 105 11.29 7.99 -0.39
N ILE A 106 10.05 7.51 -0.44
CA ILE A 106 9.67 6.17 0.07
C ILE A 106 10.47 5.07 -0.64
N PHE A 107 10.77 5.28 -1.93
CA PHE A 107 11.43 4.30 -2.80
C PHE A 107 12.94 4.53 -2.93
N ALA A 108 13.51 5.57 -2.31
CA ALA A 108 14.94 5.84 -2.32
C ALA A 108 15.83 4.65 -1.86
N PRO A 109 15.45 3.86 -0.83
CA PRO A 109 16.23 2.68 -0.44
C PRO A 109 15.86 1.40 -1.22
N VAL A 110 14.88 1.45 -2.13
CA VAL A 110 14.30 0.29 -2.79
C VAL A 110 14.96 0.08 -4.15
N ASN A 111 15.44 -1.14 -4.43
CA ASN A 111 15.86 -1.50 -5.77
C ASN A 111 14.64 -1.70 -6.69
N ARG A 112 14.65 -1.02 -7.85
CA ARG A 112 13.55 -1.00 -8.81
C ARG A 112 13.24 -2.38 -9.37
N GLU A 113 14.26 -3.10 -9.82
CA GLU A 113 14.11 -4.42 -10.44
C GLU A 113 13.55 -5.44 -9.45
N ASP A 114 14.07 -5.42 -8.22
CA ASP A 114 13.58 -6.26 -7.12
C ASP A 114 12.12 -5.94 -6.79
N LEU A 115 11.75 -4.65 -6.72
CA LEU A 115 10.35 -4.27 -6.49
C LEU A 115 9.44 -4.80 -7.61
N CYS A 116 9.82 -4.57 -8.86
CA CYS A 116 9.05 -5.01 -10.02
C CYS A 116 8.83 -6.52 -10.00
N GLN A 117 9.90 -7.31 -9.84
CA GLN A 117 9.79 -8.77 -9.79
C GLN A 117 8.92 -9.24 -8.62
N ASN A 118 9.04 -8.62 -7.45
CA ASN A 118 8.27 -8.99 -6.28
C ASN A 118 6.78 -8.76 -6.47
N LEU A 119 6.41 -7.65 -7.10
CA LEU A 119 5.03 -7.31 -7.39
C LEU A 119 4.42 -8.25 -8.43
N VAL A 120 5.19 -8.59 -9.49
CA VAL A 120 4.77 -9.58 -10.50
C VAL A 120 4.53 -10.94 -9.85
N ASP A 121 5.51 -11.46 -9.11
CA ASP A 121 5.43 -12.76 -8.44
C ASP A 121 4.23 -12.81 -7.48
N TYR A 122 4.05 -11.74 -6.69
CA TYR A 122 2.98 -11.64 -5.70
C TYR A 122 1.60 -11.61 -6.35
N LEU A 123 1.35 -10.66 -7.25
CA LEU A 123 0.01 -10.45 -7.78
C LEU A 123 -0.36 -11.57 -8.76
N LEU A 124 0.58 -12.07 -9.57
CA LEU A 124 0.30 -13.23 -10.43
C LEU A 124 -0.16 -14.44 -9.60
N GLN A 125 0.53 -14.73 -8.49
CA GLN A 125 0.12 -15.78 -7.56
C GLN A 125 -1.25 -15.48 -6.93
N ARG A 126 -1.49 -14.25 -6.45
CA ARG A 126 -2.77 -13.85 -5.82
C ARG A 126 -3.95 -13.99 -6.78
N LEU A 127 -3.72 -13.76 -8.07
CA LEU A 127 -4.71 -13.88 -9.14
C LEU A 127 -4.91 -15.33 -9.63
N GLY A 128 -4.26 -16.32 -8.99
CA GLY A 128 -4.42 -17.76 -9.29
C GLY A 128 -3.39 -18.34 -10.25
N GLY A 129 -2.35 -17.57 -10.62
CA GLY A 129 -1.23 -18.04 -11.43
C GLY A 129 -0.26 -18.94 -10.66
N GLU A 130 0.91 -19.18 -11.26
CA GLU A 130 1.96 -20.01 -10.64
C GLU A 130 2.48 -19.33 -9.36
N PRO A 131 2.70 -20.08 -8.25
CA PRO A 131 3.07 -19.50 -6.96
C PRO A 131 4.56 -19.14 -6.87
N TYR A 132 5.04 -18.25 -7.74
CA TYR A 132 6.44 -17.80 -7.76
C TYR A 132 6.84 -17.11 -6.45
N TYR A 133 5.98 -16.23 -5.92
CA TYR A 133 6.29 -15.51 -4.68
C TYR A 133 6.57 -16.47 -3.53
N SER A 134 5.68 -17.44 -3.32
CA SER A 134 5.85 -18.39 -2.22
C SER A 134 7.01 -19.35 -2.41
N LYS A 135 7.38 -19.69 -3.65
CA LYS A 135 8.59 -20.46 -3.94
C LYS A 135 9.87 -19.68 -3.64
N ASN A 136 9.88 -18.39 -3.96
CA ASN A 136 11.09 -17.55 -3.89
C ASN A 136 11.27 -16.88 -2.52
N ARG A 137 10.17 -16.54 -1.83
CA ARG A 137 10.16 -15.69 -0.63
C ARG A 137 9.30 -16.19 0.53
N GLY A 138 8.49 -17.23 0.32
CA GLY A 138 7.62 -17.79 1.35
C GLY A 138 6.24 -17.13 1.46
N VAL A 139 5.63 -17.17 2.63
CA VAL A 139 4.26 -16.65 2.84
C VAL A 139 4.29 -15.12 2.74
N PRO A 140 3.45 -14.49 1.89
CA PRO A 140 3.34 -13.04 1.85
C PRO A 140 2.89 -12.49 3.21
N ALA A 141 3.77 -11.74 3.87
CA ALA A 141 3.50 -11.08 5.14
C ALA A 141 3.41 -9.56 4.92
N LEU A 142 2.44 -9.13 4.11
CA LEU A 142 2.41 -7.75 3.59
C LEU A 142 2.46 -6.68 4.69
N VAL A 143 1.71 -6.84 5.78
CA VAL A 143 1.71 -5.88 6.90
C VAL A 143 3.11 -5.75 7.52
N LEU A 144 3.75 -6.88 7.84
CA LEU A 144 5.11 -6.89 8.40
C LEU A 144 6.13 -6.32 7.41
N ALA A 145 5.98 -6.61 6.12
CA ALA A 145 6.87 -6.09 5.08
C ALA A 145 6.79 -4.57 4.94
N HIS A 146 5.67 -3.93 5.29
CA HIS A 146 5.46 -2.48 5.13
C HIS A 146 5.51 -1.70 6.45
N MET A 147 5.72 -2.35 7.60
CA MET A 147 5.65 -1.70 8.93
C MET A 147 6.66 -0.57 9.14
N HIS A 148 7.75 -0.55 8.36
CA HIS A 148 8.83 0.44 8.46
C HIS A 148 8.60 1.67 7.57
N ILE A 149 7.56 1.66 6.75
CA ILE A 149 7.18 2.75 5.85
C ILE A 149 5.97 3.46 6.47
N ALA A 150 5.95 4.78 6.52
CA ALA A 150 4.77 5.51 6.96
C ALA A 150 3.69 5.49 5.87
N LEU A 151 2.75 4.54 5.94
CA LEU A 151 1.67 4.41 4.97
C LEU A 151 0.46 5.25 5.40
N THR A 152 0.29 6.39 4.73
CA THR A 152 -0.88 7.27 4.90
C THR A 152 -1.91 6.99 3.79
N PRO A 153 -3.17 7.42 3.95
CA PRO A 153 -4.14 7.42 2.85
C PRO A 153 -3.62 8.13 1.59
N GLN A 154 -2.86 9.22 1.76
CA GLN A 154 -2.26 9.95 0.65
C GLN A 154 -1.23 9.10 -0.12
N VAL A 155 -0.39 8.32 0.57
CA VAL A 155 0.54 7.38 -0.06
C VAL A 155 -0.23 6.30 -0.84
N ALA A 156 -1.31 5.77 -0.25
CA ALA A 156 -2.14 4.76 -0.91
C ALA A 156 -2.80 5.31 -2.18
N GLU A 157 -3.35 6.52 -2.15
CA GLU A 157 -3.94 7.14 -3.35
C GLU A 157 -2.90 7.40 -4.43
N ARG A 158 -1.72 7.94 -4.07
CA ARG A 158 -0.67 8.19 -5.06
C ARG A 158 -0.13 6.90 -5.68
N TRP A 159 -0.05 5.82 -4.89
CA TRP A 159 0.26 4.48 -5.40
C TRP A 159 -0.81 3.98 -6.38
N MET A 160 -2.08 4.21 -6.06
CA MET A 160 -3.21 3.82 -6.92
C MET A 160 -3.30 4.66 -8.19
N ASP A 161 -2.98 5.96 -8.17
CA ASP A 161 -2.91 6.81 -9.37
C ASP A 161 -1.98 6.18 -10.43
N HIS A 162 -0.76 5.83 -10.02
CA HIS A 162 0.21 5.20 -10.91
C HIS A 162 -0.26 3.82 -11.40
N PHE A 163 -0.94 3.05 -10.54
CA PHE A 163 -1.42 1.72 -10.88
C PHE A 163 -2.60 1.74 -11.85
N GLU A 164 -3.54 2.66 -11.65
CA GLU A 164 -4.69 2.87 -12.53
C GLU A 164 -4.26 3.38 -13.90
N GLU A 165 -3.29 4.31 -13.96
CA GLU A 165 -2.69 4.74 -15.22
C GLU A 165 -1.96 3.58 -15.94
N ALA A 166 -1.25 2.73 -15.20
CA ALA A 166 -0.62 1.54 -15.78
C ALA A 166 -1.65 0.54 -16.33
N LEU A 167 -2.76 0.32 -15.62
CA LEU A 167 -3.88 -0.49 -16.13
C LEU A 167 -4.53 0.13 -17.36
N TYR A 168 -4.67 1.45 -17.40
CA TYR A 168 -5.20 2.16 -18.56
C TYR A 168 -4.37 1.87 -19.82
N ASP A 169 -3.04 1.91 -19.71
CA ASP A 169 -2.13 1.62 -20.82
C ASP A 169 -2.23 0.18 -21.34
N MET A 170 -2.67 -0.78 -20.51
CA MET A 170 -2.80 -2.21 -20.82
C MET A 170 -4.13 -2.57 -21.53
N HIS A 171 -4.69 -1.66 -22.33
CA HIS A 171 -5.98 -1.81 -23.00
C HIS A 171 -6.03 -2.89 -24.09
N GLU A 172 -4.89 -3.33 -24.63
CA GLU A 172 -4.85 -4.41 -25.62
C GLU A 172 -4.77 -5.80 -24.97
N GLU A 173 -4.19 -5.90 -23.77
CA GLU A 173 -3.90 -7.16 -23.08
C GLU A 173 -4.92 -7.50 -21.99
N ILE A 174 -5.54 -6.50 -21.37
CA ILE A 174 -6.42 -6.66 -20.22
C ILE A 174 -7.79 -6.05 -20.55
N THR A 175 -8.85 -6.83 -20.42
CA THR A 175 -10.21 -6.34 -20.66
C THR A 175 -10.65 -5.40 -19.54
N GLU A 176 -11.54 -4.44 -19.82
CA GLU A 176 -12.01 -3.48 -18.81
C GLU A 176 -12.59 -4.16 -17.56
N GLY A 177 -13.36 -5.24 -17.72
CA GLY A 177 -13.88 -6.00 -16.58
C GLY A 177 -12.79 -6.67 -15.74
N ASP A 178 -11.70 -7.13 -16.35
CA ASP A 178 -10.56 -7.66 -15.60
C ASP A 178 -9.78 -6.54 -14.90
N LYS A 179 -9.62 -5.37 -15.55
CA LYS A 179 -9.00 -4.19 -14.94
C LYS A 179 -9.75 -3.75 -13.70
N ASP A 180 -11.09 -3.71 -13.75
CA ASP A 180 -11.91 -3.34 -12.60
C ASP A 180 -11.71 -4.27 -11.41
N MET A 181 -11.68 -5.59 -11.64
CA MET A 181 -11.42 -6.56 -10.56
C MET A 181 -10.02 -6.40 -9.96
N ILE A 182 -9.00 -6.21 -10.80
CA ILE A 182 -7.61 -6.03 -10.35
C ILE A 182 -7.45 -4.72 -9.58
N LYS A 183 -8.02 -3.62 -10.11
CA LYS A 183 -8.03 -2.29 -9.50
C LYS A 183 -8.69 -2.32 -8.12
N ASP A 184 -9.89 -2.87 -8.02
CA ASP A 184 -10.61 -2.95 -6.75
C ASP A 184 -9.82 -3.74 -5.70
N HIS A 185 -9.21 -4.87 -6.11
CA HIS A 185 -8.38 -5.65 -5.20
C HIS A 185 -7.12 -4.90 -4.73
N MET A 186 -6.42 -4.24 -5.66
CA MET A 186 -5.21 -3.46 -5.34
C MET A 186 -5.52 -2.26 -4.46
N ARG A 187 -6.64 -1.57 -4.71
CA ARG A 187 -7.14 -0.48 -3.87
C ARG A 187 -7.45 -0.98 -2.46
N PHE A 188 -8.15 -2.10 -2.33
CA PHE A 188 -8.37 -2.75 -1.04
C PHE A 188 -7.03 -3.07 -0.34
N GLN A 189 -6.05 -3.66 -1.03
CA GLN A 189 -4.76 -3.98 -0.42
C GLN A 189 -3.98 -2.75 0.04
N ALA A 190 -3.95 -1.68 -0.74
CA ALA A 190 -3.29 -0.43 -0.37
C ALA A 190 -3.88 0.11 0.95
N TYR A 191 -5.21 0.14 1.05
CA TYR A 191 -5.90 0.58 2.26
C TYR A 191 -5.87 -0.42 3.41
N PHE A 192 -5.72 -1.72 3.14
CA PHE A 192 -5.50 -2.74 4.15
C PHE A 192 -4.19 -2.47 4.92
N LEU A 193 -3.13 -2.06 4.23
CA LEU A 193 -1.87 -1.70 4.86
C LEU A 193 -1.97 -0.41 5.68
N VAL A 194 -2.67 0.60 5.16
CA VAL A 194 -2.94 1.85 5.91
C VAL A 194 -3.75 1.55 7.17
N ALA A 195 -4.84 0.80 7.06
CA ALA A 195 -5.69 0.42 8.17
C ALA A 195 -4.93 -0.36 9.25
N ALA A 196 -4.04 -1.28 8.84
CA ALA A 196 -3.20 -2.04 9.76
C ALA A 196 -2.29 -1.13 10.60
N GLN A 197 -1.64 -0.14 9.96
CA GLN A 197 -0.78 0.80 10.68
C GLN A 197 -1.57 1.75 11.60
N LEU A 198 -2.75 2.21 11.18
CA LEU A 198 -3.60 3.05 12.01
C LEU A 198 -4.04 2.32 13.28
N LEU A 199 -4.55 1.10 13.15
CA LEU A 199 -4.96 0.29 14.29
C LEU A 199 -3.79 -0.04 15.24
N GLN A 200 -2.60 -0.33 14.68
CA GLN A 200 -1.40 -0.54 15.49
C GLN A 200 -1.01 0.71 16.30
N LYS A 201 -1.08 1.91 15.67
CA LYS A 201 -0.81 3.19 16.34
C LYS A 201 -1.83 3.47 17.44
N GLU A 202 -3.11 3.24 17.19
CA GLU A 202 -4.18 3.41 18.18
C GLU A 202 -4.00 2.48 19.38
N HIS A 203 -3.64 1.21 19.16
CA HIS A 203 -3.37 0.27 20.25
C HIS A 203 -2.12 0.63 21.05
N SER A 204 -1.05 1.07 20.37
CA SER A 204 0.17 1.56 21.02
C SER A 204 -0.12 2.79 21.88
N ALA A 205 -0.94 3.73 21.40
CA ALA A 205 -1.37 4.91 22.15
C ALA A 205 -2.24 4.56 23.38
N LYS A 206 -2.99 3.46 23.31
CA LYS A 206 -3.80 2.91 24.41
C LYS A 206 -3.01 2.01 25.36
N GLY A 207 -1.71 1.78 25.12
CA GLY A 207 -0.86 0.90 25.94
C GLY A 207 -1.16 -0.60 25.81
N VAL A 208 -1.81 -1.01 24.72
CA VAL A 208 -2.16 -2.42 24.42
C VAL A 208 -1.18 -2.94 23.37
N GLN A 209 -0.42 -4.00 23.67
CA GLN A 209 0.47 -4.62 22.67
C GLN A 209 -0.36 -5.27 21.56
N PHE A 210 -0.01 -4.95 20.30
CA PHE A 210 -0.67 -5.47 19.10
C PHE A 210 0.13 -6.70 18.62
N LEU A 211 -0.50 -7.86 18.66
CA LEU A 211 -0.02 -9.21 18.30
C LEU A 211 0.75 -9.94 19.42
N ASP A 212 0.01 -10.77 20.16
CA ASP A 212 0.50 -12.06 20.71
C ASP A 212 0.07 -13.20 19.78
#